data_AF-A0A6B2E2C9-F1
#
_entry.id   AF-A0A6B2E2C9-F1
#
_cell.length_a   1.000
_cell.length_b   1.000
_cell.length_c   1.000
_cell.angle_alpha   90.00
_cell.angle_beta   90.00
_cell.angle_gamma   90.00
#
_symmetry.space_group_name_H-M   'P 1'
#
loop_
_entity.id
_entity.type
_entity.pdbx_description
1 polymer ?
#
loop_
_entity_poly.entity_id
_entity_poly.type
_entity_poly.pdbx_seq_one_letter_code
_entity_poly.pdbx_strand_id
1 'polypeptide(L)'
;LAEAERESVVSERFIGAYLAALRGAAAVLEARGRPHRGRARPASSWVLLDSVAPELREWSAFFAGNSATRAAAQAGITGKVTGESAAQLVRAAGLFLELVRRLVHGLPISGEAHVA
;
A
#
# COMPACT_ATOMS: atom_id res chain seq x y z
N LEU A 1 -8.12 -7.59 -2.70
CA LEU A 1 -8.96 -6.37 -2.63
C LEU A 1 -10.43 -6.74 -2.47
N ALA A 2 -10.97 -7.58 -3.36
CA ALA A 2 -12.37 -8.04 -3.32
C ALA A 2 -12.84 -8.62 -1.97
N GLU A 3 -11.97 -9.23 -1.18
CA GLU A 3 -12.31 -9.71 0.17
C GLU A 3 -12.51 -8.56 1.16
N ALA A 4 -11.61 -7.57 1.15
CA ALA A 4 -11.71 -6.40 2.02
C ALA A 4 -12.95 -5.55 1.70
N GLU A 5 -13.35 -5.48 0.43
CA GLU A 5 -14.59 -4.81 0.01
C GLU A 5 -15.85 -5.46 0.60
N ARG A 6 -15.80 -6.77 0.92
CA ARG A 6 -16.92 -7.54 1.47
C ARG A 6 -16.96 -7.57 3.01
N GLU A 7 -15.92 -7.09 3.70
CA GLU A 7 -15.91 -7.01 5.17
C GLU A 7 -16.88 -5.96 5.69
N SER A 8 -17.76 -6.36 6.62
CA SER A 8 -18.74 -5.48 7.27
C SER A 8 -18.11 -4.62 8.37
N VAL A 9 -16.98 -5.04 8.92
CA VAL A 9 -16.24 -4.32 9.96
C VAL A 9 -15.25 -3.35 9.31
N VAL A 10 -15.45 -2.05 9.60
CA VAL A 10 -14.68 -0.95 9.01
C VAL A 10 -13.16 -1.08 9.23
N SER A 11 -12.75 -1.54 10.41
CA SER A 11 -11.34 -1.75 10.75
C SER A 11 -10.71 -2.91 9.99
N GLU A 12 -11.46 -3.99 9.78
CA GLU A 12 -10.97 -5.15 9.02
C GLU A 12 -10.77 -4.75 7.56
N ARG A 13 -11.77 -4.07 6.97
CA ARG A 13 -11.68 -3.53 5.60
C ARG A 13 -10.44 -2.65 5.40
N PHE A 14 -10.14 -1.79 6.37
CA PHE A 14 -8.92 -0.97 6.36
C PHE A 14 -7.65 -1.84 6.40
N ILE A 15 -7.57 -2.80 7.32
CA ILE A 15 -6.42 -3.71 7.45
C ILE A 15 -6.24 -4.54 6.16
N GLY A 16 -7.33 -5.07 5.61
CA GLY A 16 -7.34 -5.86 4.39
C GLY A 16 -6.85 -5.07 3.17
N ALA A 17 -7.33 -3.83 3.00
CA ALA A 17 -6.86 -2.93 1.95
C ALA A 17 -5.36 -2.63 2.08
N TYR A 18 -4.91 -2.33 3.31
CA TYR A 18 -3.50 -2.06 3.59
C TYR A 18 -2.60 -3.27 3.27
N LEU A 19 -3.02 -4.47 3.68
CA LEU A 19 -2.30 -5.70 3.42
C LEU A 19 -2.27 -6.05 1.93
N ALA A 20 -3.33 -5.74 1.18
CA ALA A 20 -3.32 -5.91 -0.28
C ALA A 20 -2.28 -5.00 -0.93
N ALA A 21 -2.21 -3.73 -0.53
CA ALA A 21 -1.20 -2.78 -1.01
C ALA A 21 0.23 -3.25 -0.65
N LEU A 22 0.47 -3.74 0.57
CA LEU A 22 1.78 -4.28 0.96
C LEU A 22 2.26 -5.43 0.07
N ARG A 23 1.36 -6.34 -0.31
CA ARG A 23 1.68 -7.46 -1.21
C ARG A 23 2.02 -6.94 -2.62
N GLY A 24 1.31 -5.93 -3.10
CA GLY A 24 1.65 -5.25 -4.36
C GLY A 24 3.03 -4.61 -4.34
N ALA A 25 3.37 -3.89 -3.27
CA ALA A 25 4.70 -3.30 -3.10
C ALA A 25 5.81 -4.37 -3.10
N ALA A 26 5.60 -5.49 -2.41
CA ALA A 26 6.54 -6.60 -2.43
C ALA A 26 6.72 -7.18 -3.85
N ALA A 27 5.67 -7.30 -4.64
CA ALA A 27 5.76 -7.77 -6.02
C ALA A 27 6.62 -6.84 -6.90
N VAL A 28 6.50 -5.52 -6.73
CA VAL A 28 7.38 -4.55 -7.42
C VAL A 28 8.83 -4.71 -7.00
N LEU A 29 9.09 -4.84 -5.70
CA LEU A 29 10.44 -5.04 -5.17
C LEU A 29 11.11 -6.31 -5.70
N GLU A 30 10.35 -7.40 -5.83
CA GLU A 30 10.87 -8.64 -6.42
C GLU A 30 11.05 -8.52 -7.95
N ALA A 31 10.14 -7.84 -8.65
CA ALA A 31 10.23 -7.64 -10.11
C ALA A 31 11.39 -6.72 -10.54
N ARG A 32 11.70 -5.69 -9.75
CA ARG A 32 12.82 -4.75 -9.99
C ARG A 32 14.19 -5.33 -9.61
N GLY A 33 14.23 -6.56 -9.09
CA GLY A 33 15.42 -7.17 -8.52
C GLY A 33 15.61 -6.75 -7.07
N ARG A 34 15.94 -7.74 -6.22
CA ARG A 34 16.03 -7.58 -4.77
C ARG A 34 16.99 -6.43 -4.44
N PRO A 35 16.54 -5.27 -3.91
CA PRO A 35 17.46 -4.27 -3.39
C PRO A 35 18.27 -5.00 -2.33
N HIS A 36 19.60 -4.91 -2.41
CA HIS A 36 20.48 -5.55 -1.44
C HIS A 36 19.96 -5.22 -0.04
N ARG A 37 19.42 -6.23 0.67
CA ARG A 37 19.11 -6.16 2.10
C ARG A 37 20.45 -6.16 2.87
N GLY A 38 21.39 -5.34 2.43
CA GLY A 38 22.71 -5.20 3.03
C GLY A 38 22.53 -4.46 4.33
N ARG A 39 22.22 -5.18 5.41
CA ARG A 39 22.40 -4.78 6.81
C ARG A 39 21.90 -3.36 7.19
N ALA A 40 20.97 -2.78 6.44
CA ALA A 40 20.62 -1.36 6.56
C ALA A 40 19.19 -1.20 7.10
N ARG A 41 19.07 -1.25 8.44
CA ARG A 41 17.89 -0.88 9.26
C ARG A 41 16.58 -1.61 8.89
N PRO A 42 15.58 -1.74 9.77
CA PRO A 42 14.23 -2.07 9.32
C PRO A 42 13.65 -0.86 8.56
N ALA A 43 14.11 -0.62 7.33
CA ALA A 43 13.42 0.25 6.40
C ALA A 43 12.08 -0.42 6.09
N SER A 44 10.97 0.27 6.33
CA SER A 44 9.66 -0.26 5.99
C SER A 44 9.61 -0.57 4.49
N SER A 45 8.80 -1.54 4.09
CA SER A 45 8.60 -1.91 2.67
C SER A 45 8.31 -0.69 1.77
N TRP A 46 7.68 0.35 2.33
CA TRP A 46 7.41 1.62 1.67
C TRP A 46 8.65 2.48 1.43
N VAL A 47 9.59 2.52 2.37
CA VAL A 47 10.87 3.24 2.20
C VAL A 47 11.73 2.57 1.13
N LEU A 48 11.71 1.23 1.08
CA LEU A 48 12.38 0.51 0.00
C LEU A 48 11.70 0.83 -1.34
N LEU A 49 10.37 0.75 -1.40
CA LEU A 49 9.61 1.05 -2.61
C LEU A 49 9.93 2.43 -3.19
N ASP A 50 10.02 3.46 -2.34
CA ASP A 50 10.40 4.82 -2.74
C ASP A 50 11.75 4.90 -3.45
N SER A 51 12.68 4.02 -3.07
CA SER A 51 14.03 3.97 -3.65
C SER A 51 14.08 3.19 -4.97
N VAL A 52 13.28 2.12 -5.12
CA VAL A 52 13.34 1.23 -6.31
C VAL A 52 12.30 1.57 -7.38
N ALA A 53 11.24 2.28 -7.00
CA ALA A 53 10.17 2.73 -7.88
C ALA A 53 9.78 4.16 -7.47
N PRO A 54 10.61 5.18 -7.77
CA PRO A 54 10.31 6.57 -7.43
C PRO A 54 8.99 7.07 -8.06
N GLU A 55 8.54 6.46 -9.15
CA GLU A 55 7.20 6.66 -9.72
C GLU A 55 6.04 6.31 -8.76
N LEU A 56 6.30 5.53 -7.71
CA LEU A 56 5.35 5.17 -6.66
C LEU A 56 5.60 5.92 -5.34
N ARG A 57 6.46 6.95 -5.33
CA ARG A 57 6.84 7.72 -4.13
C ARG A 57 5.62 8.24 -3.38
N GLU A 58 4.66 8.82 -4.08
CA GLU A 58 3.44 9.40 -3.49
C GLU A 58 2.59 8.33 -2.79
N TRP A 59 2.44 7.18 -3.43
CA TRP A 59 1.78 6.02 -2.85
C TRP A 59 2.52 5.49 -1.63
N SER A 60 3.86 5.42 -1.70
CA SER A 60 4.69 4.98 -0.58
C SER A 60 4.53 5.88 0.64
N ALA A 61 4.50 7.20 0.44
CA ALA A 61 4.30 8.19 1.50
C ALA A 61 2.91 8.10 2.11
N PHE A 62 1.87 7.97 1.28
CA PHE A 62 0.49 7.80 1.73
C PHE A 62 0.31 6.55 2.59
N PHE A 63 0.78 5.38 2.14
CA PHE A 63 0.67 4.16 2.92
C PHE A 63 1.58 4.16 4.16
N ALA A 64 2.77 4.77 4.09
CA ALA A 64 3.61 4.98 5.27
C ALA A 64 2.87 5.81 6.34
N GLY A 65 2.18 6.89 5.96
CA GLY A 65 1.36 7.69 6.86
C GLY A 65 0.23 6.92 7.54
N ASN A 66 -0.33 5.92 6.86
CA ASN A 66 -1.41 5.06 7.39
C ASN A 66 -0.90 3.86 8.23
N SER A 67 0.42 3.67 8.35
CA SER A 67 1.02 2.52 9.05
C SER A 67 0.65 2.45 10.53
N ALA A 68 0.68 3.60 11.22
CA ALA A 68 0.36 3.68 12.63
C ALA A 68 -1.13 3.38 12.90
N THR A 69 -2.02 3.91 12.05
CA THR A 69 -3.46 3.63 12.10
C THR A 69 -3.74 2.15 11.88
N ARG A 70 -3.05 1.51 10.93
CA ARG A 70 -3.14 0.07 10.69
C ARG A 70 -2.66 -0.74 11.90
N ALA A 71 -1.54 -0.38 12.51
CA ALA A 71 -1.02 -1.06 13.69
C ALA A 71 -1.97 -0.94 14.89
N ALA A 72 -2.55 0.25 15.11
CA ALA A 72 -3.57 0.47 16.14
C ALA A 72 -4.84 -0.37 15.88
N ALA A 73 -5.33 -0.39 14.64
CA ALA A 73 -6.50 -1.17 14.25
C ALA A 73 -6.29 -2.68 14.48
N GLN A 74 -5.10 -3.20 14.16
CA GLN A 74 -4.75 -4.61 14.42
C GLN A 74 -4.65 -4.95 15.91
N ALA A 75 -4.28 -3.98 16.74
CA ALA A 75 -4.29 -4.11 18.19
C ALA A 75 -5.69 -3.95 18.80
N GLY A 76 -6.75 -3.84 17.98
CA GLY A 76 -8.12 -3.63 18.42
C GLY A 76 -8.47 -2.17 18.74
N ILE A 77 -7.54 -1.24 18.53
CA ILE A 77 -7.74 0.20 18.75
C ILE A 77 -8.29 0.81 17.46
N THR A 78 -9.60 0.72 17.29
CA THR A 78 -10.31 1.13 16.05
C THR A 78 -10.81 2.57 16.09
N GLY A 79 -10.63 3.30 17.19
CA GLY A 79 -11.19 4.65 17.39
C GLY A 79 -10.73 5.72 16.38
N LYS A 80 -9.69 5.46 15.59
CA LYS A 80 -9.22 6.34 14.50
C LYS A 80 -9.65 5.87 13.09
N VAL A 81 -10.25 4.68 12.97
CA VAL A 81 -10.66 4.12 11.69
C VAL A 81 -12.15 4.40 11.47
N THR A 82 -12.42 5.37 10.61
CA THR A 82 -13.78 5.75 10.18
C THR A 82 -14.17 5.01 8.90
N GLY A 83 -15.48 4.94 8.62
CA GLY A 83 -16.00 4.41 7.35
C GLY A 83 -15.38 5.08 6.13
N GLU A 84 -15.17 6.40 6.21
CA GLU A 84 -14.54 7.20 5.17
C GLU A 84 -13.07 6.84 4.99
N SER A 85 -12.29 6.73 6.07
CA SER A 85 -10.88 6.35 6.01
C SER A 85 -10.67 4.94 5.42
N ALA A 86 -11.55 3.99 5.77
CA ALA A 86 -11.52 2.65 5.20
C ALA A 86 -11.87 2.67 3.71
N ALA A 87 -12.88 3.44 3.31
CA ALA A 87 -13.26 3.58 1.91
C ALA A 87 -12.16 4.27 1.08
N GLN A 88 -11.52 5.32 1.61
CA GLN A 88 -10.37 5.97 0.98
C GLN A 88 -9.22 4.99 0.81
N LEU A 89 -8.91 4.21 1.85
CA LEU A 89 -7.81 3.25 1.79
C LEU A 89 -8.10 2.12 0.78
N VAL A 90 -9.34 1.65 0.66
CA VAL A 90 -9.75 0.66 -0.36
C VAL A 90 -9.57 1.23 -1.77
N ARG A 91 -10.06 2.46 -2.03
CA ARG A 91 -9.89 3.11 -3.33
C ARG A 91 -8.42 3.31 -3.68
N ALA A 92 -7.64 3.83 -2.73
CA ALA A 92 -6.21 4.01 -2.85
C ALA A 92 -5.48 2.68 -3.13
N ALA A 93 -5.80 1.62 -2.40
CA ALA A 93 -5.21 0.29 -2.62
C ALA A 93 -5.56 -0.27 -4.00
N GLY A 94 -6.79 -0.05 -4.50
CA GLY A 94 -7.17 -0.44 -5.86
C GLY A 94 -6.35 0.27 -6.93
N LEU A 95 -6.27 1.60 -6.88
CA LEU A 95 -5.47 2.40 -7.81
C LEU A 95 -3.99 2.01 -7.77
N PHE A 96 -3.42 1.84 -6.58
CA PHE A 96 -2.05 1.40 -6.41
C PHE A 96 -1.79 0.03 -7.05
N LEU A 97 -2.69 -0.94 -6.84
CA LEU A 97 -2.52 -2.29 -7.42
C LEU A 97 -2.61 -2.30 -8.94
N GLU A 98 -3.40 -1.41 -9.55
CA GLU A 98 -3.40 -1.22 -11.00
C GLU A 98 -2.04 -0.70 -11.51
N LEU A 99 -1.43 0.26 -10.82
CA LEU A 99 -0.10 0.76 -11.17
C LEU A 99 0.98 -0.31 -10.99
N VAL A 100 0.94 -1.03 -9.87
CA VAL A 100 1.83 -2.17 -9.61
C VAL A 100 1.73 -3.21 -10.72
N ARG A 101 0.50 -3.57 -11.14
CA ARG A 101 0.28 -4.52 -12.23
C ARG A 101 0.95 -4.03 -13.51
N ARG A 102 0.75 -2.76 -13.88
CA ARG A 102 1.38 -2.17 -15.07
C ARG A 102 2.91 -2.23 -14.99
N LEU A 103 3.48 -1.85 -13.84
CA LEU A 103 4.93 -1.85 -13.62
C LEU A 103 5.54 -3.25 -13.70
N VAL A 104 4.91 -4.25 -13.08
CA VAL A 104 5.40 -5.64 -13.11
C VAL A 104 5.31 -6.24 -14.51
N HIS A 105 4.35 -5.83 -15.33
CA HIS A 105 4.22 -6.26 -16.72
C HIS A 105 4.94 -5.38 -17.74
N GLY A 106 5.68 -4.35 -17.31
CA GLY A 106 6.41 -3.44 -18.20
C GLY A 106 5.52 -2.53 -19.07
N LEU A 107 4.27 -2.32 -18.66
CA LEU A 107 3.33 -1.43 -19.35
C LEU A 107 3.57 0.04 -18.96
N PRO A 108 3.37 0.99 -19.89
CA PRO A 108 3.51 2.40 -19.58
C PRO A 108 2.50 2.84 -18.50
N ILE A 109 2.98 3.61 -17.54
CA ILE A 109 2.17 4.34 -16.56
C ILE A 109 1.63 5.61 -17.24
N SER A 110 0.44 5.51 -17.85
CA SER A 110 -0.24 6.67 -18.42
C SER A 110 -0.86 7.52 -17.30
N GLY A 111 -0.32 8.74 -17.13
CA GLY A 111 -0.93 9.84 -16.37
C GLY A 111 -0.67 9.82 -14.87
N GLU A 112 -0.27 10.96 -14.33
CA GLU A 112 0.02 11.24 -12.91
C GLU A 112 -1.03 10.59 -11.99
N ALA A 113 -0.68 9.43 -11.43
CA ALA A 113 -1.53 8.76 -10.46
C ALA A 113 -1.27 9.37 -9.09
N HIS A 114 -1.66 10.62 -8.94
CA HIS A 114 -1.63 11.34 -7.68
C HIS A 114 -2.58 10.66 -6.70
N VAL A 115 -2.12 10.49 -5.46
CA VAL A 115 -3.00 10.11 -4.36
C VAL A 115 -3.83 11.35 -4.02
N ALA A 116 -5.11 11.35 -4.42
CA ALA A 116 -6.06 12.42 -4.10
C ALA A 116 -6.47 12.42 -2.61
#